data_AF-A0A1M4VB32-F1
#
_entry.id   AF-A0A1M4VB32-F1
#
_cell.length_a   1.000
_cell.length_b   1.000
_cell.length_c   1.000
_cell.angle_alpha   90.00
_cell.angle_beta   90.00
_cell.angle_gamma   90.00
#
_symmetry.space_group_name_H-M   'P 1'
#
loop_
_entity.id
_entity.type
_entity.pdbx_description
1 polymer ?
#
loop_
_entity_poly.entity_id
_entity_poly.type
_entity_poly.pdbx_seq_one_letter_code
_entity_poly.pdbx_strand_id
1 'polypeptide(L)'
;MNDKLHRLREFIWPLLEEDVDSDISDQNLSEEDNAAEENPVLKIEDENLDLALQLQSKIYQEEDDRRKGTESKAALFMGSLSVANTIVIGANTLIWGKGIPIGVIKTSVFISIVLAIYTLRTVWFSVKVLERGTYHVLGNDDINISGDKNSYKRDIISSFFKIIKGNEDVINMKVSHLVMAQEYYKRAMFVICLYAFMVFYFCFFL
;
A
#
# COMPACT_ATOMS: atom_id res chain seq x y z
N MET A 1 17.73 -13.43 -16.79
CA MET A 1 18.18 -12.03 -16.60
C MET A 1 19.17 -12.04 -15.44
N ASN A 2 20.37 -11.47 -15.60
CA ASN A 2 21.47 -11.61 -14.62
C ASN A 2 21.05 -11.06 -13.25
N ASP A 3 21.06 -11.87 -12.18
CA ASP A 3 20.54 -11.52 -10.83
C ASP A 3 21.09 -10.18 -10.31
N LYS A 4 22.35 -9.87 -10.63
CA LYS A 4 22.98 -8.57 -10.31
C LYS A 4 22.32 -7.37 -11.02
N LEU A 5 21.88 -7.55 -12.26
CA LEU A 5 21.17 -6.51 -13.02
C LEU A 5 19.77 -6.28 -12.47
N HIS A 6 19.10 -7.36 -12.03
CA HIS A 6 17.81 -7.28 -11.34
C HIS A 6 17.94 -6.48 -10.06
N ARG A 7 18.87 -6.85 -9.17
CA ARG A 7 19.12 -6.14 -7.90
C ARG A 7 19.50 -4.68 -8.08
N LEU A 8 20.29 -4.35 -9.12
CA LEU A 8 20.64 -2.96 -9.42
C LEU A 8 19.43 -2.16 -9.90
N ARG A 9 18.61 -2.74 -10.78
CA ARG A 9 17.34 -2.16 -11.21
C ARG A 9 16.43 -1.96 -10.02
N GLU A 10 16.20 -2.97 -9.19
CA GLU A 10 15.38 -2.90 -7.97
C GLU A 10 15.86 -1.79 -7.03
N PHE A 11 17.18 -1.65 -6.87
CA PHE A 11 17.77 -0.63 -6.02
C PHE A 11 17.47 0.79 -6.51
N ILE A 12 17.55 1.03 -7.82
CA ILE A 12 17.34 2.38 -8.40
C ILE A 12 15.85 2.63 -8.69
N TRP A 13 15.16 1.60 -9.15
CA TRP A 13 13.83 1.65 -9.75
C TRP A 13 13.07 0.34 -9.49
N PRO A 14 12.51 0.18 -8.27
CA PRO A 14 11.66 -0.97 -7.98
C PRO A 14 10.46 -0.92 -8.93
N LEU A 15 10.11 -2.08 -9.48
CA LEU A 15 8.91 -2.25 -10.29
C LEU A 15 7.91 -3.05 -9.47
N LEU A 16 6.63 -2.72 -9.61
CA LEU A 16 5.60 -3.58 -9.08
C LEU A 16 5.61 -4.82 -9.96
N GLU A 17 5.94 -5.97 -9.37
CA GLU A 17 5.72 -7.24 -10.04
C GLU A 17 4.21 -7.46 -10.06
N GLU A 18 3.64 -7.57 -11.25
CA GLU A 18 2.29 -8.12 -11.38
C GLU A 18 2.38 -9.59 -10.95
N ASP A 19 1.45 -10.04 -10.11
CA ASP A 19 1.36 -11.44 -9.74
C ASP A 19 1.10 -12.27 -11.02
N VAL A 20 2.18 -12.82 -11.60
CA VAL A 20 2.15 -13.70 -12.78
C VAL A 20 1.36 -14.99 -12.49
N ASP A 21 1.03 -15.25 -11.22
CA ASP A 21 0.21 -16.37 -10.78
C ASP A 21 -1.31 -16.11 -10.83
N SER A 22 -1.76 -14.91 -11.21
CA SER A 22 -3.20 -14.67 -11.48
C SER A 22 -3.74 -15.51 -12.65
N ASP A 23 -2.88 -15.94 -13.58
CA ASP A 23 -3.23 -16.89 -14.64
C ASP A 23 -3.20 -18.37 -14.17
N ILE A 24 -2.62 -18.68 -13.00
CA ILE A 24 -2.57 -20.06 -12.46
C ILE A 24 -3.78 -20.33 -11.55
N SER A 25 -4.34 -19.30 -10.90
CA SER A 25 -5.60 -19.41 -10.14
C SER A 25 -6.81 -19.65 -11.04
N ASP A 26 -6.84 -19.09 -12.25
CA ASP A 26 -8.00 -19.20 -13.15
C ASP A 26 -8.04 -20.49 -13.98
N GLN A 27 -6.94 -21.24 -14.11
CA GLN A 27 -6.90 -22.44 -14.95
C GLN A 27 -7.23 -23.75 -14.24
N ASN A 28 -7.47 -23.74 -12.92
CA ASN A 28 -7.77 -24.97 -12.16
C ASN A 28 -9.02 -24.91 -11.27
N LEU A 29 -9.77 -23.81 -11.25
CA LEU A 29 -11.03 -23.73 -10.52
C LEU A 29 -12.17 -24.23 -11.41
N SER A 30 -12.66 -25.42 -11.11
CA SER A 30 -13.83 -25.98 -11.78
C SER A 30 -15.06 -25.09 -11.53
N GLU A 31 -16.06 -25.11 -12.42
CA GLU A 31 -17.33 -24.40 -12.21
C GLU A 31 -18.02 -24.80 -10.89
N GLU A 32 -17.69 -25.96 -10.32
CA GLU A 32 -18.11 -26.40 -8.98
C GLU A 32 -17.39 -25.68 -7.83
N ASP A 33 -16.12 -25.28 -7.99
CA ASP A 33 -15.38 -24.51 -6.98
C ASP A 33 -15.92 -23.08 -6.85
N ASN A 34 -16.30 -22.46 -7.97
CA ASN A 34 -16.94 -21.14 -7.98
C ASN A 34 -18.33 -21.15 -7.31
N ALA A 35 -19.10 -22.25 -7.45
CA ALA A 35 -20.39 -22.42 -6.77
C ALA A 35 -20.24 -22.68 -5.25
N ALA A 36 -19.14 -23.34 -4.83
CA ALA A 36 -18.79 -23.53 -3.42
C ALA A 36 -18.25 -22.24 -2.77
N GLU A 37 -17.65 -21.33 -3.55
CA GLU A 37 -17.24 -20.01 -3.08
C GLU A 37 -18.41 -19.07 -2.80
N GLU A 38 -19.49 -19.18 -3.59
CA GLU A 38 -20.67 -18.33 -3.43
C GLU A 38 -21.50 -18.71 -2.19
N ASN A 39 -21.37 -19.93 -1.67
CA ASN A 39 -21.93 -20.39 -0.40
C ASN A 39 -21.01 -21.43 0.25
N PRO A 40 -20.01 -21.02 1.04
CA PRO A 40 -19.10 -21.96 1.69
C PRO A 40 -19.89 -22.91 2.58
N VAL A 41 -19.81 -24.21 2.29
CA VAL A 41 -20.37 -25.25 3.18
C VAL A 41 -19.53 -25.24 4.45
N LEU A 42 -19.99 -24.52 5.47
CA LEU A 42 -19.30 -24.38 6.75
C LEU A 42 -19.26 -25.73 7.47
N LYS A 43 -18.12 -26.43 7.41
CA LYS A 43 -17.83 -27.69 8.13
C LYS A 43 -17.62 -27.50 9.64
N ILE A 44 -18.16 -26.42 10.19
CA ILE A 44 -18.00 -26.04 11.60
C ILE A 44 -19.03 -26.82 12.40
N GLU A 45 -18.63 -27.46 13.50
CA GLU A 45 -19.56 -28.14 14.40
C GLU A 45 -20.41 -27.13 15.19
N ASP A 46 -21.65 -27.50 15.51
CA ASP A 46 -22.61 -26.59 16.17
C ASP A 46 -22.10 -26.01 17.50
N GLU A 47 -21.34 -26.79 18.27
CA GLU A 47 -20.71 -26.37 19.52
C GLU A 47 -19.69 -25.24 19.35
N ASN A 48 -19.08 -25.15 18.17
CA ASN A 48 -18.02 -24.20 17.85
C ASN A 48 -18.54 -22.96 17.10
N LEU A 49 -19.84 -22.86 16.83
CA LEU A 49 -20.41 -21.74 16.06
C LEU A 49 -20.22 -20.37 16.71
N ASP A 50 -20.29 -20.29 18.04
CA ASP A 50 -20.04 -19.02 18.76
C ASP A 50 -18.58 -18.56 18.61
N LEU A 51 -17.64 -19.50 18.77
CA LEU A 51 -16.22 -19.21 18.59
C LEU A 51 -15.90 -18.85 17.14
N ALA A 52 -16.47 -19.58 16.18
CA ALA A 52 -16.30 -19.29 14.76
C ALA A 52 -16.83 -17.91 14.38
N LEU A 53 -18.02 -17.54 14.85
CA LEU A 53 -18.58 -16.20 14.61
C LEU A 53 -17.70 -15.10 15.21
N GLN A 54 -17.17 -15.32 16.42
CA GLN A 54 -16.26 -14.39 17.06
C GLN A 54 -14.96 -14.23 16.25
N LEU A 55 -14.34 -15.33 15.83
CA LEU A 55 -13.12 -15.32 15.02
C LEU A 55 -13.36 -14.63 13.67
N GLN A 56 -14.47 -14.94 13.01
CA GLN A 56 -14.80 -14.37 11.71
C GLN A 56 -15.04 -12.85 11.79
N SER A 57 -15.77 -12.40 12.81
CA SER A 57 -15.96 -10.97 13.09
C SER A 57 -14.62 -10.28 13.39
N LYS A 58 -13.71 -10.94 14.13
CA LYS A 58 -12.37 -10.43 14.39
C LYS A 58 -11.54 -10.30 13.12
N ILE A 59 -11.51 -11.31 12.25
CA ILE A 59 -10.80 -11.26 10.97
C ILE A 59 -11.34 -10.11 10.11
N TYR A 60 -12.66 -9.94 10.05
CA TYR A 60 -13.27 -8.84 9.32
C TYR A 60 -12.82 -7.47 9.84
N GLN A 61 -12.77 -7.29 11.17
CA GLN A 61 -12.26 -6.07 11.78
C GLN A 61 -10.77 -5.85 11.49
N GLU A 62 -9.95 -6.89 11.59
CA GLU A 62 -8.51 -6.81 11.29
C GLU A 62 -8.25 -6.44 9.82
N GLU A 63 -9.05 -6.95 8.88
CA GLU A 63 -8.96 -6.58 7.47
C GLU A 63 -9.39 -5.13 7.20
N ASP A 64 -10.46 -4.66 7.85
CA ASP A 64 -10.87 -3.26 7.78
C ASP A 64 -9.80 -2.31 8.38
N ASP A 65 -9.20 -2.70 9.51
CA ASP A 65 -8.10 -1.96 10.13
C ASP A 65 -6.83 -2.01 9.28
N ARG A 66 -6.53 -3.15 8.63
CA ARG A 66 -5.43 -3.28 7.66
C ARG A 66 -5.60 -2.31 6.49
N ARG A 67 -6.81 -2.21 5.95
CA ARG A 67 -7.17 -1.22 4.91
C ARG A 67 -6.97 0.21 5.40
N LYS A 68 -7.57 0.58 6.53
CA LYS A 68 -7.45 1.94 7.11
C LYS A 68 -6.00 2.29 7.41
N GLY A 69 -5.25 1.37 7.99
CA GLY A 69 -3.83 1.54 8.27
C GLY A 69 -2.99 1.72 7.01
N THR A 70 -3.36 1.03 5.93
CA THR A 70 -2.71 1.16 4.61
C THR A 70 -2.95 2.53 4.00
N GLU A 71 -4.21 3.00 3.99
CA GLU A 71 -4.58 4.34 3.51
C GLU A 71 -3.95 5.45 4.37
N SER A 72 -3.94 5.29 5.70
CA SER A 72 -3.33 6.24 6.63
C SER A 72 -1.81 6.39 6.39
N LYS A 73 -1.08 5.29 6.20
CA LYS A 73 0.36 5.31 5.89
C LYS A 73 0.65 6.01 4.55
N ALA A 74 -0.15 5.73 3.52
CA ALA A 74 -0.01 6.39 2.23
C ALA A 74 -0.18 7.92 2.33
N ALA A 75 -1.18 8.37 3.09
CA ALA A 75 -1.40 9.79 3.37
C ALA A 75 -0.23 10.42 4.14
N LEU A 76 0.31 9.71 5.14
CA LEU A 76 1.49 10.15 5.90
C LEU A 76 2.72 10.34 5.00
N PHE A 77 2.99 9.44 4.06
CA PHE A 77 4.11 9.58 3.13
C PHE A 77 4.00 10.84 2.26
N MET A 78 2.79 11.15 1.76
CA MET A 78 2.58 12.37 0.98
C MET A 78 2.76 13.62 1.84
N GLY A 79 2.22 13.62 3.06
CA GLY A 79 2.33 14.73 4.00
C GLY A 79 3.77 15.02 4.40
N SER A 80 4.53 13.99 4.79
CA SER A 80 5.93 14.15 5.22
C SER A 80 6.84 14.57 4.07
N LEU A 81 6.65 14.04 2.85
CA LEU A 81 7.41 14.46 1.68
C LEU A 81 7.14 15.93 1.30
N SER A 82 5.90 16.40 1.46
CA SER A 82 5.57 17.81 1.22
C SER A 82 6.36 18.75 2.14
N VAL A 83 6.43 18.40 3.44
CA VAL A 83 7.23 19.15 4.42
C VAL A 83 8.72 19.09 4.06
N ALA A 84 9.24 17.90 3.77
CA ALA A 84 10.64 17.72 3.43
C ALA A 84 11.05 18.51 2.16
N ASN A 85 10.21 18.49 1.11
CA ASN A 85 10.46 19.26 -0.11
C ASN A 85 10.44 20.76 0.14
N THR A 86 9.56 21.26 1.02
CA THR A 86 9.56 22.67 1.42
C THR A 86 10.89 23.07 2.05
N ILE A 87 11.46 22.22 2.91
CA ILE A 87 12.78 22.44 3.51
C ILE A 87 13.88 22.46 2.45
N VAL A 88 13.86 21.52 1.49
CA VAL A 88 14.84 21.46 0.39
C VAL A 88 14.78 22.70 -0.50
N ILE A 89 13.58 23.18 -0.83
CA ILE A 89 13.37 24.42 -1.59
C ILE A 89 13.92 25.61 -0.80
N GLY A 90 13.61 25.71 0.50
CA GLY A 90 14.16 26.76 1.37
C GLY A 90 15.68 26.71 1.48
N ALA A 91 16.28 25.53 1.55
CA ALA A 91 17.73 25.38 1.54
C ALA A 91 18.35 25.82 0.20
N ASN A 92 17.68 25.56 -0.93
CA ASN A 92 18.13 26.01 -2.25
C ASN A 92 18.21 27.55 -2.35
N THR A 93 17.30 28.29 -1.72
CA THR A 93 17.35 29.76 -1.76
C THR A 93 18.52 30.33 -0.98
N LEU A 94 18.99 29.66 0.08
CA LEU A 94 20.19 30.07 0.84
C LEU A 94 21.50 29.90 0.06
N ILE A 95 21.48 29.02 -0.94
CA ILE A 95 22.60 28.73 -1.83
C ILE A 95 22.65 29.78 -2.95
N TRP A 96 21.51 30.23 -3.48
CA TRP A 96 21.52 31.27 -4.50
C TRP A 96 22.04 32.62 -3.99
N GLY A 97 23.05 33.16 -4.68
CA GLY A 97 23.58 34.52 -4.44
C GLY A 97 24.96 34.60 -3.79
N LYS A 98 25.54 33.49 -3.29
CA LYS A 98 26.83 33.50 -2.56
C LYS A 98 28.11 33.39 -3.41
N GLY A 99 28.12 33.85 -4.68
CA GLY A 99 29.32 33.70 -5.53
C GLY A 99 29.75 32.23 -5.72
N ILE A 100 28.77 31.33 -5.66
CA ILE A 100 28.98 29.88 -5.60
C ILE A 100 29.57 29.35 -6.91
N PRO A 101 30.52 28.39 -6.85
CA PRO A 101 31.01 27.70 -8.05
C PRO A 101 29.86 27.10 -8.85
N ILE A 102 29.86 27.34 -10.17
CA ILE A 102 28.81 26.86 -11.09
C ILE A 102 28.58 25.34 -10.98
N GLY A 103 29.62 24.58 -10.62
CA GLY A 103 29.56 23.13 -10.40
C GLY A 103 28.64 22.72 -9.26
N VAL A 104 28.66 23.45 -8.14
CA VAL A 104 27.80 23.19 -6.98
C VAL A 104 26.33 23.45 -7.34
N ILE A 105 26.06 24.51 -8.09
CA ILE A 105 24.71 24.83 -8.58
C ILE A 105 24.20 23.70 -9.48
N LYS A 106 25.02 23.24 -10.43
CA LYS A 106 24.67 22.11 -11.32
C LYS A 106 24.37 20.83 -10.53
N THR A 107 25.19 20.48 -9.56
CA THR A 107 24.99 19.30 -8.71
C THR A 107 23.71 19.42 -7.86
N SER A 108 23.43 20.60 -7.30
CA SER A 108 22.21 20.85 -6.53
C SER A 108 20.95 20.66 -7.38
N VAL A 109 20.95 21.24 -8.59
CA VAL A 109 19.83 21.10 -9.55
C VAL A 109 19.64 19.63 -9.93
N PHE A 110 20.74 18.90 -10.20
CA PHE A 110 20.67 17.48 -10.52
C PHE A 110 20.04 16.66 -9.38
N ILE A 111 20.50 16.85 -8.14
CA ILE A 111 19.94 16.16 -6.96
C ILE A 111 18.46 16.51 -6.77
N SER A 112 18.08 17.78 -6.99
CA SER A 112 16.69 18.24 -6.89
C SER A 112 15.78 17.56 -7.93
N ILE A 113 16.27 17.36 -9.16
CA ILE A 113 15.52 16.62 -10.20
C ILE A 113 15.33 15.16 -9.78
N VAL A 114 16.39 14.49 -9.28
CA VAL A 114 16.31 13.11 -8.81
C VAL A 114 15.31 12.99 -7.65
N LEU A 115 15.34 13.92 -6.70
CA LEU A 115 14.39 13.97 -5.59
C LEU A 115 12.95 14.17 -6.08
N ALA A 116 12.74 15.05 -7.07
CA ALA A 116 11.42 15.30 -7.65
C ALA A 116 10.84 14.03 -8.29
N ILE A 117 11.66 13.25 -9.00
CA ILE A 117 11.24 11.98 -9.62
C ILE A 117 10.78 10.98 -8.54
N TYR A 118 11.58 10.77 -7.49
CA TYR A 118 11.21 9.84 -6.41
C TYR A 118 10.01 10.30 -5.61
N THR A 119 9.88 11.61 -5.37
CA THR A 119 8.70 12.19 -4.74
C THR A 119 7.45 11.93 -5.59
N LEU A 120 7.51 12.24 -6.89
CA LEU A 120 6.37 12.06 -7.79
C LEU A 120 5.93 10.60 -7.85
N ARG A 121 6.88 9.65 -7.91
CA ARG A 121 6.57 8.23 -7.86
C ARG A 121 5.94 7.82 -6.53
N THR A 122 6.48 8.28 -5.41
CA THR A 122 5.90 8.01 -4.08
C THR A 122 4.46 8.51 -4.02
N VAL A 123 4.21 9.75 -4.44
CA VAL A 123 2.88 10.35 -4.46
C VAL A 123 1.95 9.60 -5.41
N TRP A 124 2.41 9.20 -6.59
CA TRP A 124 1.61 8.44 -7.56
C TRP A 124 1.09 7.13 -6.95
N PHE A 125 1.98 6.34 -6.33
CA PHE A 125 1.59 5.10 -5.66
C PHE A 125 0.73 5.37 -4.42
N SER A 126 1.04 6.38 -3.61
CA SER A 126 0.18 6.77 -2.48
C SER A 126 -1.23 7.18 -2.92
N VAL A 127 -1.38 7.89 -4.04
CA VAL A 127 -2.69 8.22 -4.61
C VAL A 127 -3.43 6.96 -5.01
N LYS A 128 -2.77 5.99 -5.65
CA LYS A 128 -3.36 4.68 -5.97
C LYS A 128 -3.84 3.93 -4.73
N VAL A 129 -3.12 4.01 -3.61
CA VAL A 129 -3.58 3.45 -2.33
C VAL A 129 -4.86 4.13 -1.84
N LEU A 130 -5.01 5.44 -2.05
CA LEU A 130 -6.16 6.22 -1.61
C LEU A 130 -7.32 6.24 -2.60
N GLU A 131 -7.14 5.72 -3.81
CA GLU A 131 -8.23 5.64 -4.80
C GLU A 131 -9.41 4.86 -4.21
N ARG A 132 -10.62 5.32 -4.54
CA ARG A 132 -11.84 4.72 -4.01
C ARG A 132 -11.99 3.31 -4.58
N GLY A 133 -11.91 2.30 -3.72
CA GLY A 133 -12.26 0.92 -4.05
C GLY A 133 -13.75 0.67 -3.88
N THR A 134 -14.27 -0.32 -4.59
CA THR A 134 -15.57 -0.92 -4.29
C THR A 134 -15.35 -1.91 -3.16
N TYR A 135 -16.08 -1.74 -2.05
CA TYR A 135 -15.99 -2.62 -0.90
C TYR A 135 -17.38 -3.12 -0.53
N HIS A 136 -17.46 -4.41 -0.23
CA HIS A 136 -18.62 -5.05 0.38
C HIS A 136 -18.59 -4.81 1.88
N VAL A 137 -19.75 -4.49 2.46
CA VAL A 137 -19.94 -4.23 3.90
C VAL A 137 -21.25 -4.88 4.30
N LEU A 138 -21.32 -5.41 5.52
CA LEU A 138 -22.58 -5.93 6.07
C LEU A 138 -23.64 -4.83 6.11
N GLY A 139 -24.74 -5.06 5.39
CA GLY A 139 -25.94 -4.25 5.43
C GLY A 139 -26.95 -4.74 6.47
N ASN A 140 -28.03 -3.97 6.64
CA ASN A 140 -29.14 -4.39 7.50
C ASN A 140 -29.87 -5.64 6.97
N ASP A 141 -29.83 -5.86 5.65
CA ASP A 141 -30.46 -7.02 5.03
C ASP A 141 -29.68 -8.31 5.30
N ASP A 142 -28.35 -8.21 5.44
CA ASP A 142 -27.46 -9.35 5.72
C ASP A 142 -27.59 -9.86 7.17
N ILE A 143 -28.17 -9.06 8.06
CA ILE A 143 -28.41 -9.42 9.47
C ILE A 143 -29.87 -9.78 9.74
N ASN A 144 -30.79 -9.41 8.84
CA ASN A 144 -32.24 -9.63 8.97
C ASN A 144 -32.65 -10.97 8.36
N ILE A 145 -32.04 -12.05 8.83
CA ILE A 145 -32.23 -13.40 8.33
C ILE A 145 -33.14 -14.18 9.29
N SER A 146 -34.16 -14.84 8.75
CA SER A 146 -35.01 -15.77 9.50
C SER A 146 -34.36 -17.14 9.59
N GLY A 147 -34.25 -17.72 10.79
CA GLY A 147 -33.69 -19.05 10.97
C GLY A 147 -33.68 -19.50 12.42
N ASP A 148 -33.32 -20.77 12.66
CA ASP A 148 -32.99 -21.22 14.01
C ASP A 148 -31.65 -20.61 14.46
N LYS A 149 -31.34 -20.70 15.76
CA LYS A 149 -30.14 -20.09 16.34
C LYS A 149 -28.84 -20.53 15.64
N ASN A 150 -28.73 -21.78 15.23
CA ASN A 150 -27.53 -22.33 14.61
C ASN A 150 -27.49 -22.01 13.11
N SER A 151 -28.62 -22.11 12.41
CA SER A 151 -28.73 -21.71 11.00
C SER A 151 -28.40 -20.21 10.85
N TYR A 152 -28.97 -19.36 11.70
CA TYR A 152 -28.70 -17.92 11.70
C TYR A 152 -27.20 -17.62 11.83
N LYS A 153 -26.52 -18.25 12.79
CA LYS A 153 -25.07 -18.05 12.97
C LYS A 153 -24.26 -18.51 11.76
N ARG A 154 -24.63 -19.64 11.15
CA ARG A 154 -23.97 -20.14 9.94
C ARG A 154 -24.14 -19.16 8.79
N ASP A 155 -25.33 -18.59 8.62
CA ASP A 155 -25.60 -17.61 7.58
C ASP A 155 -24.77 -16.34 7.80
N ILE A 156 -24.70 -15.82 9.02
CA ILE A 156 -23.86 -14.65 9.35
C ILE A 156 -22.37 -14.93 9.10
N ILE A 157 -21.87 -16.10 9.52
CA ILE A 157 -20.47 -16.50 9.27
C ILE A 157 -20.19 -16.55 7.77
N SER A 158 -21.11 -17.10 6.99
CA SER A 158 -21.02 -17.16 5.53
C SER A 158 -21.00 -15.76 4.91
N SER A 159 -21.87 -14.84 5.37
CA SER A 159 -21.87 -13.45 4.92
C SER A 159 -20.55 -12.75 5.18
N PHE A 160 -19.97 -12.90 6.38
CA PHE A 160 -18.64 -12.36 6.65
C PHE A 160 -17.57 -12.95 5.73
N PHE A 161 -17.61 -14.26 5.49
CA PHE A 161 -16.64 -14.92 4.61
C PHE A 161 -16.70 -14.34 3.19
N LYS A 162 -17.90 -14.20 2.62
CA LYS A 162 -18.11 -13.62 1.29
C LYS A 162 -17.60 -12.18 1.21
N ILE A 163 -17.85 -11.37 2.24
CA ILE A 163 -17.40 -9.98 2.29
C ILE A 163 -15.88 -9.88 2.37
N ILE A 164 -15.24 -10.68 3.24
CA ILE A 164 -13.78 -10.67 3.39
C ILE A 164 -13.13 -11.06 2.06
N LYS A 165 -13.58 -12.17 1.48
CA LYS A 165 -13.07 -12.67 0.20
C LYS A 165 -13.31 -11.67 -0.93
N GLY A 166 -14.52 -11.12 -1.04
CA GLY A 166 -14.87 -10.13 -2.06
C GLY A 166 -14.15 -8.79 -1.94
N ASN A 167 -13.48 -8.52 -0.81
CA ASN A 167 -12.68 -7.32 -0.59
C ASN A 167 -11.17 -7.59 -0.68
N GLU A 168 -10.75 -8.85 -0.68
CA GLU A 168 -9.35 -9.25 -0.56
C GLU A 168 -8.49 -8.66 -1.68
N ASP A 169 -8.92 -8.78 -2.93
CA ASP A 169 -8.20 -8.27 -4.09
C ASP A 169 -7.98 -6.76 -4.01
N VAL A 170 -9.01 -6.01 -3.63
CA VAL A 170 -8.95 -4.54 -3.53
C VAL A 170 -7.99 -4.12 -2.42
N ILE A 171 -8.04 -4.80 -1.26
CA ILE A 171 -7.15 -4.51 -0.13
C ILE A 171 -5.72 -4.91 -0.46
N ASN A 172 -5.49 -6.09 -1.04
CA ASN A 172 -4.17 -6.57 -1.45
C ASN A 172 -3.55 -5.65 -2.50
N MET A 173 -4.31 -5.25 -3.53
CA MET A 173 -3.87 -4.26 -4.51
C MET A 173 -3.41 -2.96 -3.83
N LYS A 174 -4.17 -2.45 -2.85
CA LYS A 174 -3.78 -1.26 -2.09
C LYS A 174 -2.51 -1.47 -1.28
N VAL A 175 -2.35 -2.63 -0.64
CA VAL A 175 -1.12 -2.98 0.09
C VAL A 175 0.08 -3.02 -0.85
N SER A 176 -0.04 -3.63 -2.03
CA SER A 176 1.02 -3.68 -3.04
C SER A 176 1.45 -2.29 -3.51
N HIS A 177 0.48 -1.40 -3.78
CA HIS A 177 0.79 -0.01 -4.10
C HIS A 177 1.46 0.73 -2.91
N LEU A 178 1.06 0.44 -1.67
CA LEU A 178 1.70 1.02 -0.48
C LEU A 178 3.16 0.59 -0.35
N VAL A 179 3.46 -0.69 -0.60
CA VAL A 179 4.84 -1.21 -0.59
C VAL A 179 5.70 -0.45 -1.59
N MET A 180 5.19 -0.25 -2.81
CA MET A 180 5.86 0.55 -3.83
C MET A 180 6.07 2.00 -3.39
N ALA A 181 5.05 2.64 -2.82
CA ALA A 181 5.17 3.99 -2.27
C ALA A 181 6.27 4.05 -1.20
N GLN A 182 6.32 3.07 -0.29
CA GLN A 182 7.34 3.00 0.76
C GLN A 182 8.75 2.84 0.19
N GLU A 183 8.93 2.03 -0.85
CA GLU A 183 10.22 1.86 -1.50
C GLU A 183 10.73 3.18 -2.13
N TYR A 184 9.88 3.89 -2.86
CA TYR A 184 10.24 5.20 -3.41
C TYR A 184 10.44 6.26 -2.32
N TYR A 185 9.65 6.21 -1.24
CA TYR A 185 9.78 7.08 -0.08
C TYR A 185 11.16 6.95 0.57
N LYS A 186 11.62 5.72 0.82
CA LYS A 186 12.96 5.46 1.39
C LYS A 186 14.08 6.07 0.53
N ARG A 187 13.97 5.96 -0.79
CA ARG A 187 14.93 6.53 -1.75
C ARG A 187 14.90 8.05 -1.73
N ALA A 188 13.71 8.66 -1.69
CA ALA A 188 13.57 10.10 -1.53
C ALA A 188 14.23 10.61 -0.23
N MET A 189 14.00 9.92 0.89
CA MET A 189 14.63 10.25 2.18
C MET A 189 16.16 10.16 2.11
N PHE A 190 16.71 9.13 1.45
CA PHE A 190 18.15 9.02 1.24
C PHE A 190 18.71 10.20 0.43
N VAL A 191 18.02 10.61 -0.65
CA VAL A 191 18.41 11.76 -1.47
C VAL A 191 18.34 13.07 -0.66
N ILE A 192 17.33 13.25 0.19
CA ILE A 192 17.23 14.41 1.10
C ILE A 192 18.42 14.46 2.06
N CYS A 193 18.80 13.33 2.66
CA CYS A 193 19.98 13.27 3.54
C CYS A 193 21.28 13.63 2.79
N LEU A 194 21.45 13.10 1.57
CA LEU A 194 22.60 13.42 0.73
C LEU A 194 22.63 14.91 0.36
N TYR A 195 21.47 15.47 0.02
CA TYR A 195 21.32 16.89 -0.25
C TYR A 195 21.67 17.75 0.99
N ALA A 196 21.13 17.42 2.15
CA ALA A 196 21.43 18.12 3.40
C ALA A 196 22.94 18.09 3.73
N PHE A 197 23.60 16.95 3.53
CA PHE A 197 25.04 16.82 3.71
C PHE A 197 25.83 17.70 2.73
N MET A 198 25.41 17.76 1.46
CA MET A 198 26.02 18.65 0.46
C MET A 198 25.89 20.13 0.87
N VAL A 199 24.69 20.56 1.29
CA VAL A 199 24.46 21.94 1.74
C VAL A 199 25.28 22.25 2.98
N PHE A 200 25.33 21.34 3.95
CA PHE A 200 26.16 21.48 5.15
C PHE A 200 27.64 21.63 4.80
N TYR A 201 28.18 20.72 3.98
CA TYR A 201 29.57 20.78 3.55
C TYR A 201 29.89 22.12 2.88
N PHE A 202 29.01 22.55 1.97
CA PHE A 202 29.19 23.82 1.27
C PHE A 202 29.15 25.03 2.21
N CYS A 203 28.19 25.11 3.14
CA CYS A 203 28.05 26.26 4.02
C CYS A 203 29.18 26.41 5.05
N PHE A 204 29.87 25.31 5.43
CA PHE A 204 30.88 25.32 6.48
C PHE A 204 32.32 25.25 5.96
N PHE A 205 32.56 24.63 4.80
CA PHE A 205 33.91 24.36 4.31
C PHE A 205 34.27 25.09 3.00
N LEU A 206 33.32 25.80 2.38
CA LEU A 206 33.52 26.63 1.18
C LEU A 206 33.08 28.08 1.41
#